data_AF-G2LJZ2-F1
#
_entry.id   AF-G2LJZ2-F1
#
_cell.length_a   1.000
_cell.length_b   1.000
_cell.length_c   1.000
_cell.angle_alpha   90.00
_cell.angle_beta   90.00
_cell.angle_gamma   90.00
#
_symmetry.space_group_name_H-M   'P 1'
#
loop_
_entity.id
_entity.type
_entity.pdbx_description
1 polymer ?
#
loop_
_entity_poly.entity_id
_entity_poly.type
_entity_poly.pdbx_seq_one_letter_code
_entity_poly.pdbx_strand_id
1 'polypeptide(L)'
;MRQPVWKPYFAVRHQPGRSVWRPTLAGLLGLGVALSLPLGLPPAPVLAQIGAAQTAEATISQGFSSIGPPLRAAEIEGRVREAYLRNREVDDVAADIDQRGIAFEMTEAFGRKMRFLRAAQVESALWRADERRQAVTARPQRPVALMTDNPNVPVYRETQPFIEQVRAVAQAYVSSLPDFTVRQRVQRYYRVAGRPWQLGDYLEIAIAYSAEKGEKLELKLHNGVSTSLGLDEVGGLTSTGQFAGLLKSLFDETSQTTFRDAGTTNFYGRTCQVFAYVVETAYSRQTLQVGKARTIAGYRGRIFVDPETRRIVRLESESFDLPPDFPVSEAVSIVEFGWVTVGENDYLLPVAARVALTDRKDRITSLNCITFQKYGKFETTVVVE
;
A
#
# COMPACT_ATOMS: atom_id res chain seq x y z
N MET A 1 -34.28 -30.69 16.33
CA MET A 1 -34.36 -29.54 17.27
C MET A 1 -32.97 -28.96 17.46
N ARG A 2 -32.89 -27.64 17.54
CA ARG A 2 -31.72 -26.79 17.23
C ARG A 2 -30.52 -26.98 18.17
N GLN A 3 -29.32 -26.97 17.59
CA GLN A 3 -28.04 -26.86 18.31
C GLN A 3 -27.83 -25.44 18.87
N PRO A 4 -27.14 -25.28 20.02
CA PRO A 4 -26.82 -23.98 20.57
C PRO A 4 -25.63 -23.35 19.83
N VAL A 5 -25.86 -22.12 19.34
CA VAL A 5 -24.86 -21.25 18.72
C VAL A 5 -23.85 -20.79 19.77
N TRP A 6 -22.57 -21.11 19.55
CA TRP A 6 -21.44 -20.56 20.29
C TRP A 6 -21.31 -19.05 20.01
N LYS A 7 -21.40 -18.23 21.06
CA LYS A 7 -21.04 -16.81 21.04
C LYS A 7 -19.52 -16.66 21.13
N PRO A 8 -18.85 -15.86 20.28
CA PRO A 8 -17.49 -15.44 20.57
C PRO A 8 -17.52 -14.26 21.56
N TYR A 9 -16.86 -14.46 22.70
CA TYR A 9 -16.48 -13.40 23.62
C TYR A 9 -15.36 -12.56 22.99
N PHE A 10 -15.67 -11.34 22.56
CA PHE A 10 -14.67 -10.28 22.38
C PHE A 10 -15.21 -9.03 23.07
N ALA A 11 -14.93 -8.91 24.36
CA ALA A 11 -15.13 -7.68 25.12
C ALA A 11 -13.78 -7.28 25.71
N VAL A 12 -12.98 -6.54 24.93
CA VAL A 12 -11.84 -5.81 25.48
C VAL A 12 -12.37 -4.45 25.92
N ARG A 13 -12.29 -4.18 27.22
CA ARG A 13 -12.69 -2.91 27.85
C ARG A 13 -11.95 -1.75 27.16
N HIS A 14 -12.73 -0.84 26.58
CA HIS A 14 -12.28 0.51 26.25
C HIS A 14 -11.71 1.17 27.52
N GLN A 15 -10.42 1.54 27.51
CA GLN A 15 -9.93 2.61 28.38
C GLN A 15 -10.05 3.93 27.60
N PRO A 16 -10.91 4.87 28.02
CA PRO A 16 -10.99 6.18 27.40
C PRO A 16 -9.83 7.02 27.95
N GLY A 17 -8.95 7.52 27.08
CA GLY A 17 -7.88 8.44 27.51
C GLY A 17 -6.58 8.48 26.72
N ARG A 18 -6.56 8.06 25.44
CA ARG A 18 -5.40 8.25 24.58
C ARG A 18 -5.76 9.05 23.33
N SER A 19 -4.91 10.03 23.05
CA SER A 19 -4.96 11.04 22.00
C SER A 19 -5.51 10.51 20.68
N VAL A 20 -6.53 11.19 20.15
CA VAL A 20 -7.12 10.90 18.84
C VAL A 20 -6.18 11.44 17.75
N TRP A 21 -5.51 10.52 17.06
CA TRP A 21 -4.69 10.85 15.89
C TRP A 21 -5.59 10.98 14.66
N ARG A 22 -5.50 12.11 13.94
CA ARG A 22 -6.33 12.42 12.76
C ARG A 22 -5.48 12.58 11.50
N PRO A 23 -5.00 11.53 10.83
CA PRO A 23 -4.58 11.63 9.46
C PRO A 23 -5.78 11.46 8.54
N THR A 24 -6.36 12.58 8.12
CA THR A 24 -7.25 12.60 6.96
C THR A 24 -6.39 12.78 5.72
N LEU A 25 -6.33 11.79 4.84
CA LEU A 25 -6.08 12.08 3.43
C LEU A 25 -7.38 12.73 2.87
N ALA A 26 -7.70 13.94 3.33
CA ALA A 26 -8.73 14.78 2.73
C ALA A 26 -8.10 15.52 1.54
N GLY A 27 -7.67 14.73 0.56
CA GLY A 27 -7.61 15.15 -0.83
C GLY A 27 -8.80 14.52 -1.50
N LEU A 28 -9.86 15.30 -1.70
CA LEU A 28 -10.80 15.04 -2.78
C LEU A 28 -9.94 14.83 -4.04
N LEU A 29 -9.85 13.60 -4.56
CA LEU A 29 -9.40 13.37 -5.93
C LEU A 29 -10.58 13.71 -6.85
N GLY A 30 -10.99 14.97 -6.83
CA GLY A 30 -11.70 15.56 -7.96
C GLY A 30 -10.63 16.11 -8.89
N LEU A 31 -10.15 15.30 -9.84
CA LEU A 31 -9.48 15.82 -11.03
C LEU A 31 -10.56 16.40 -11.96
N GLY A 32 -11.15 17.51 -11.55
CA GLY A 32 -12.04 18.31 -12.38
C GLY A 32 -11.23 19.36 -13.14
N VAL A 33 -11.17 19.22 -14.46
CA VAL A 33 -10.72 20.30 -15.35
C VAL A 33 -11.75 21.42 -15.26
N ALA A 34 -11.36 22.58 -14.75
CA ALA A 34 -12.07 23.83 -14.97
C ALA A 34 -11.09 24.83 -15.60
N LEU A 35 -11.24 25.03 -16.90
CA LEU A 35 -10.58 26.12 -17.63
C LEU A 35 -11.11 27.45 -17.11
N SER A 36 -10.23 28.28 -16.55
CA SER A 36 -10.44 29.72 -16.41
C SER A 36 -9.08 30.42 -16.32
N LEU A 37 -8.64 31.04 -17.42
CA LEU A 37 -7.57 32.05 -17.42
C LEU A 37 -8.07 33.29 -16.67
N PRO A 38 -7.21 34.00 -15.91
CA PRO A 38 -6.54 35.14 -16.53
C PRO A 38 -5.07 35.39 -16.11
N LEU A 39 -4.31 35.85 -17.10
CA LEU A 39 -3.25 36.88 -17.11
C LEU A 39 -2.36 37.10 -15.87
N GLY A 40 -1.04 36.89 -16.08
CA GLY A 40 0.03 37.57 -15.34
C GLY A 40 1.10 36.64 -14.77
N LEU A 41 2.07 36.23 -15.59
CA LEU A 41 3.30 35.57 -15.13
C LEU A 41 4.25 36.61 -14.52
N PRO A 42 4.71 36.47 -13.26
CA PRO A 42 5.93 37.13 -12.82
C PRO A 42 7.17 36.39 -13.35
N PRO A 43 8.29 37.08 -13.61
CA PRO A 43 9.48 36.47 -14.19
C PRO A 43 10.15 35.48 -13.23
N ALA A 44 10.64 34.36 -13.79
CA ALA A 44 11.39 33.35 -13.08
C ALA A 44 12.72 33.90 -12.52
N PRO A 45 13.15 33.50 -11.31
CA PRO A 45 14.49 33.82 -10.85
C PRO A 45 15.51 32.94 -11.58
N VAL A 46 16.59 33.58 -12.01
CA VAL A 46 17.77 32.97 -12.64
C VAL A 46 18.40 31.97 -11.67
N LEU A 47 18.53 30.71 -12.11
CA LEU A 47 19.27 29.65 -11.43
C LEU A 47 20.75 30.05 -11.29
N ALA A 48 21.17 30.35 -10.06
CA ALA A 48 22.57 30.32 -9.70
C ALA A 48 23.02 28.85 -9.70
N GLN A 49 23.99 28.53 -10.56
CA GLN A 49 24.70 27.26 -10.55
C GLN A 49 25.38 27.08 -9.19
N ILE A 50 24.90 26.16 -8.37
CA ILE A 50 25.67 25.61 -7.25
C ILE A 50 26.07 24.21 -7.64
N GLY A 51 27.33 24.08 -8.06
CA GLY A 51 28.03 22.82 -8.15
C GLY A 51 28.25 22.27 -6.74
N ALA A 52 27.63 21.12 -6.46
CA ALA A 52 28.08 20.14 -5.48
C ALA A 52 27.37 18.81 -5.74
N ALA A 53 27.53 18.29 -6.95
CA ALA A 53 27.34 16.87 -7.21
C ALA A 53 28.54 16.14 -6.58
N GLN A 54 28.34 15.48 -5.43
CA GLN A 54 29.10 14.29 -4.98
C GLN A 54 28.72 13.78 -3.56
N THR A 55 27.89 14.46 -2.78
CA THR A 55 27.53 13.98 -1.42
C THR A 55 26.19 13.24 -1.31
N ALA A 56 25.41 13.12 -2.38
CA ALA A 56 24.14 12.38 -2.39
C ALA A 56 24.28 10.88 -2.76
N GLU A 57 25.48 10.43 -3.15
CA GLU A 57 25.69 9.09 -3.72
C GLU A 57 25.62 7.94 -2.69
N ALA A 58 25.76 8.21 -1.39
CA ALA A 58 25.83 7.18 -0.36
C ALA A 58 24.54 6.97 0.46
N THR A 59 23.56 7.87 0.39
CA THR A 59 22.44 7.89 1.37
C THR A 59 21.16 7.19 0.88
N ILE A 60 21.03 6.93 -0.43
CA ILE A 60 19.83 6.27 -1.00
C ILE A 60 19.71 4.80 -0.54
N SER A 61 20.75 4.21 0.06
CA SER A 61 20.80 2.80 0.44
C SER A 61 20.21 2.44 1.81
N GLN A 62 19.98 3.39 2.74
CA GLN A 62 19.72 3.03 4.15
C GLN A 62 18.43 3.58 4.78
N GLY A 63 17.56 4.25 4.01
CA GLY A 63 16.37 4.95 4.55
C GLY A 63 15.01 4.25 4.41
N PHE A 64 14.86 3.24 3.56
CA PHE A 64 13.59 2.51 3.48
C PHE A 64 13.53 1.58 4.68
N SER A 65 12.86 1.97 5.77
CA SER A 65 12.64 1.15 6.98
C SER A 65 12.69 -0.33 6.60
N SER A 66 13.79 -0.98 6.96
CA SER A 66 14.19 -2.30 6.49
C SER A 66 13.07 -3.31 6.70
N ILE A 67 12.19 -3.48 5.72
CA ILE A 67 11.35 -4.66 5.67
C ILE A 67 12.33 -5.78 5.36
N GLY A 68 12.71 -6.50 6.42
CA GLY A 68 13.58 -7.65 6.31
C GLY A 68 13.02 -8.65 5.30
N PRO A 69 13.84 -9.61 4.84
CA PRO A 69 13.39 -10.62 3.89
C PRO A 69 12.15 -11.36 4.41
N PRO A 70 11.32 -11.96 3.53
CA PRO A 70 10.18 -12.75 3.96
C PRO A 70 10.58 -13.80 5.01
N LEU A 71 9.72 -13.98 6.00
CA LEU A 71 9.99 -14.82 7.16
C LEU A 71 10.04 -16.31 6.80
N ARG A 72 10.96 -17.02 7.44
CA ARG A 72 11.06 -18.49 7.33
C ARG A 72 10.22 -19.17 8.42
N ALA A 73 9.72 -20.37 8.14
CA ALA A 73 8.88 -21.13 9.07
C ALA A 73 9.54 -21.34 10.44
N ALA A 74 10.85 -21.65 10.47
CA ALA A 74 11.60 -21.87 11.70
C ALA A 74 11.73 -20.59 12.57
N GLU A 75 11.88 -19.42 11.94
CA GLU A 75 11.95 -18.14 12.65
C GLU A 75 10.62 -17.83 13.36
N ILE A 76 9.51 -18.01 12.63
CA ILE A 76 8.15 -17.81 13.16
C ILE A 76 7.88 -18.78 14.30
N GLU A 77 8.17 -20.07 14.11
CA GLU A 77 7.96 -21.08 15.13
C GLU A 77 8.77 -20.80 16.40
N GLY A 78 10.03 -20.41 16.27
CA GLY A 78 10.88 -20.04 17.41
C GLY A 78 10.28 -18.91 18.23
N ARG A 79 9.86 -17.83 17.55
CA ARG A 79 9.24 -16.66 18.20
C ARG A 79 7.91 -16.99 18.88
N VAL A 80 7.04 -17.74 18.21
CA VAL A 80 5.74 -18.15 18.79
C VAL A 80 5.95 -19.06 20.01
N ARG A 81 6.89 -20.01 19.93
CA ARG A 81 7.20 -20.90 21.05
C ARG A 81 7.74 -20.13 22.25
N GLU A 82 8.65 -19.20 22.01
CA GLU A 82 9.18 -18.32 23.07
C GLU A 82 8.07 -17.49 23.72
N ALA A 83 7.19 -16.89 22.91
CA ALA A 83 6.03 -16.13 23.39
C ALA A 83 5.09 -17.01 24.23
N TYR A 84 4.79 -18.22 23.77
CA TYR A 84 3.96 -19.19 24.49
C TYR A 84 4.57 -19.56 25.85
N LEU A 85 5.86 -19.88 25.91
CA LEU A 85 6.56 -20.23 27.15
C LEU A 85 6.60 -19.07 28.15
N ARG A 86 6.68 -17.84 27.66
CA ARG A 86 6.72 -16.63 28.48
C ARG A 86 5.35 -15.99 28.71
N ASN A 87 4.27 -16.64 28.27
CA ASN A 87 2.89 -16.14 28.31
C ASN A 87 2.77 -14.69 27.78
N ARG A 88 3.42 -14.43 26.64
CA ARG A 88 3.37 -13.14 25.92
C ARG A 88 2.38 -13.20 24.77
N GLU A 89 1.85 -12.04 24.41
CA GLU A 89 1.08 -11.85 23.18
C GLU A 89 1.97 -12.06 21.94
N VAL A 90 1.33 -12.35 20.82
CA VAL A 90 1.97 -12.69 19.53
C VAL A 90 1.67 -11.65 18.44
N ASP A 91 1.11 -10.50 18.83
CA ASP A 91 0.78 -9.38 17.94
C ASP A 91 2.01 -8.93 17.13
N ASP A 92 3.19 -8.94 17.74
CA ASP A 92 4.44 -8.56 17.08
C ASP A 92 4.86 -9.55 15.99
N VAL A 93 4.60 -10.84 16.21
CA VAL A 93 4.88 -11.88 15.22
C VAL A 93 3.88 -11.76 14.07
N ALA A 94 2.60 -11.58 14.37
CA ALA A 94 1.56 -11.38 13.36
C ALA A 94 1.81 -10.11 12.53
N ALA A 95 2.15 -8.99 13.17
CA ALA A 95 2.50 -7.74 12.50
C ALA A 95 3.72 -7.91 11.58
N ASP A 96 4.75 -8.64 12.02
CA ASP A 96 5.96 -8.86 11.22
C ASP A 96 5.68 -9.77 10.00
N ILE A 97 4.80 -10.77 10.15
CA ILE A 97 4.31 -11.58 9.02
C ILE A 97 3.50 -10.71 8.05
N ASP A 98 2.56 -9.93 8.57
CA ASP A 98 1.76 -9.03 7.75
C ASP A 98 2.65 -7.94 7.12
N GLN A 99 3.82 -7.60 7.69
CA GLN A 99 4.77 -6.63 7.15
C GLN A 99 5.73 -7.22 6.09
N ARG A 100 6.36 -8.36 6.37
CA ARG A 100 7.44 -8.96 5.55
C ARG A 100 6.95 -10.09 4.64
N GLY A 101 5.87 -10.76 5.02
CA GLY A 101 5.42 -11.99 4.38
C GLY A 101 6.23 -13.22 4.74
N ILE A 102 5.98 -14.29 3.99
CA ILE A 102 6.58 -15.60 4.23
C ILE A 102 7.32 -16.11 2.99
N ALA A 103 8.36 -16.90 3.22
CA ALA A 103 9.20 -17.52 2.20
C ALA A 103 8.83 -18.99 1.91
N PHE A 104 7.68 -19.45 2.39
CA PHE A 104 7.23 -20.85 2.31
C PHE A 104 5.73 -20.91 2.06
N GLU A 105 5.24 -22.05 1.62
CA GLU A 105 3.81 -22.26 1.41
C GLU A 105 3.12 -22.61 2.73
N MET A 106 1.96 -22.00 2.98
CA MET A 106 1.21 -22.28 4.20
C MET A 106 0.54 -23.64 4.11
N THR A 107 0.55 -24.39 5.22
CA THR A 107 -0.09 -25.71 5.30
C THR A 107 -1.00 -25.81 6.52
N GLU A 108 -2.06 -26.61 6.43
CA GLU A 108 -2.95 -26.90 7.54
C GLU A 108 -2.24 -27.50 8.75
N ALA A 109 -1.19 -28.31 8.53
CA ALA A 109 -0.40 -28.86 9.63
C ALA A 109 0.33 -27.77 10.42
N PHE A 110 0.91 -26.79 9.73
CA PHE A 110 1.56 -25.65 10.35
C PHE A 110 0.54 -24.71 11.03
N GLY A 111 -0.63 -24.50 10.41
CA GLY A 111 -1.75 -23.76 11.00
C GLY A 111 -2.25 -24.38 12.31
N ARG A 112 -2.48 -25.71 12.33
CA ARG A 112 -2.82 -26.46 13.56
C ARG A 112 -1.76 -26.30 14.65
N LYS A 113 -0.48 -26.28 14.29
CA LYS A 113 0.62 -26.05 15.23
C LYS A 113 0.54 -24.66 15.87
N MET A 114 0.25 -23.62 15.11
CA MET A 114 0.05 -22.26 15.66
C MET A 114 -1.15 -22.19 16.60
N ARG A 115 -2.26 -22.85 16.26
CA ARG A 115 -3.43 -22.95 17.16
C ARG A 115 -3.08 -23.66 18.47
N PHE A 116 -2.32 -24.76 18.40
CA PHE A 116 -1.86 -25.47 19.60
C PHE A 116 -1.02 -24.57 20.51
N LEU A 117 -0.19 -23.70 19.93
CA LEU A 117 0.60 -22.69 20.65
C LEU A 117 -0.19 -21.43 21.04
N ARG A 118 -1.54 -21.48 20.98
CA ARG A 118 -2.44 -20.34 21.27
C ARG A 118 -2.20 -19.10 20.41
N ALA A 119 -1.66 -19.28 19.21
CA ALA A 119 -1.28 -18.21 18.29
C ALA A 119 -2.20 -18.13 17.05
N ALA A 120 -3.52 -18.13 17.26
CA ALA A 120 -4.51 -18.10 16.17
C ALA A 120 -4.39 -16.85 15.27
N GLN A 121 -3.94 -15.73 15.83
CA GLN A 121 -3.68 -14.51 15.06
C GLN A 121 -2.47 -14.67 14.13
N VAL A 122 -1.43 -15.39 14.57
CA VAL A 122 -0.27 -15.72 13.73
C VAL A 122 -0.70 -16.65 12.60
N GLU A 123 -1.53 -17.65 12.87
CA GLU A 123 -2.13 -18.49 11.82
C GLU A 123 -2.87 -17.63 10.77
N SER A 124 -3.69 -16.68 11.21
CA SER A 124 -4.45 -15.81 10.30
C SER A 124 -3.52 -14.94 9.44
N ALA A 125 -2.44 -14.41 10.03
CA ALA A 125 -1.44 -13.64 9.30
C ALA A 125 -0.68 -14.50 8.27
N LEU A 126 -0.36 -15.76 8.62
CA LEU A 126 0.29 -16.70 7.70
C LEU A 126 -0.57 -16.98 6.46
N TRP A 127 -1.87 -17.25 6.65
CA TRP A 127 -2.78 -17.48 5.52
C TRP A 127 -2.90 -16.26 4.61
N ARG A 128 -3.06 -15.06 5.17
CA ARG A 128 -3.05 -13.81 4.37
C ARG A 128 -1.73 -13.61 3.64
N ALA A 129 -0.61 -13.88 4.28
CA ALA A 129 0.71 -13.76 3.66
C ALA A 129 0.88 -14.75 2.50
N ASP A 130 0.34 -15.96 2.61
CA ASP A 130 0.38 -16.96 1.54
C ASP A 130 -0.57 -16.61 0.38
N GLU A 131 -1.81 -16.20 0.67
CA GLU A 131 -2.76 -15.71 -0.35
C GLU A 131 -2.14 -14.60 -1.22
N ARG A 132 -1.48 -13.64 -0.55
CA ARG A 132 -0.74 -12.56 -1.21
C ARG A 132 0.41 -13.09 -2.07
N ARG A 133 1.24 -14.00 -1.53
CA ARG A 133 2.35 -14.62 -2.28
C ARG A 133 1.82 -15.29 -3.54
N GLN A 134 0.77 -16.12 -3.40
CA GLN A 134 0.13 -16.81 -4.51
C GLN A 134 -0.35 -15.82 -5.57
N ALA A 135 -1.05 -14.75 -5.17
CA ALA A 135 -1.57 -13.74 -6.11
C ALA A 135 -0.46 -12.99 -6.88
N VAL A 136 0.67 -12.68 -6.23
CA VAL A 136 1.82 -12.07 -6.91
C VAL A 136 2.50 -13.05 -7.88
N THR A 137 2.64 -14.31 -7.48
CA THR A 137 3.29 -15.35 -8.30
C THR A 137 2.42 -15.93 -9.41
N ALA A 138 1.11 -15.69 -9.34
CA ALA A 138 0.18 -16.18 -10.33
C ALA A 138 0.59 -15.72 -11.74
N ARG A 139 0.30 -16.57 -12.71
CA ARG A 139 0.28 -16.17 -14.12
C ARG A 139 -1.17 -15.85 -14.47
N PRO A 140 -1.43 -14.77 -15.23
CA PRO A 140 -2.79 -14.46 -15.65
C PRO A 140 -3.33 -15.66 -16.44
N GLN A 141 -4.50 -16.17 -16.05
CA GLN A 141 -5.16 -17.26 -16.75
C GLN A 141 -5.83 -16.75 -18.02
N ARG A 142 -6.23 -15.48 -18.01
CA ARG A 142 -6.82 -14.77 -19.14
C ARG A 142 -5.93 -13.58 -19.48
N PRO A 143 -5.32 -13.53 -20.68
CA PRO A 143 -4.60 -12.35 -21.11
C PRO A 143 -5.54 -11.14 -21.02
N VAL A 144 -5.08 -10.05 -20.40
CA VAL A 144 -5.67 -8.73 -20.70
C VAL A 144 -5.60 -8.60 -22.21
N ALA A 145 -6.74 -8.41 -22.89
CA ALA A 145 -6.73 -8.00 -24.29
C ALA A 145 -5.74 -6.83 -24.37
N LEU A 146 -4.63 -7.02 -25.10
CA LEU A 146 -3.56 -6.01 -25.17
C LEU A 146 -4.23 -4.66 -25.38
N MET A 147 -3.80 -3.67 -24.60
CA MET A 147 -4.34 -2.32 -24.65
C MET A 147 -3.97 -1.63 -25.96
N THR A 148 -4.63 -2.07 -27.01
CA THR A 148 -4.70 -1.57 -28.37
C THR A 148 -5.57 -2.63 -29.04
N ASP A 149 -6.81 -2.30 -29.40
CA ASP A 149 -7.63 -3.17 -30.28
C ASP A 149 -6.96 -3.41 -31.66
N ASN A 150 -5.75 -2.87 -31.86
CA ASN A 150 -4.81 -3.23 -32.90
C ASN A 150 -3.51 -3.86 -32.30
N PRO A 151 -3.31 -5.18 -32.34
CA PRO A 151 -2.11 -5.86 -31.84
C PRO A 151 -0.80 -5.46 -32.54
N ASN A 152 -0.85 -4.65 -33.61
CA ASN A 152 0.34 -4.17 -34.33
C ASN A 152 0.89 -2.83 -33.83
N VAL A 153 0.28 -2.18 -32.83
CA VAL A 153 0.80 -0.92 -32.27
C VAL A 153 1.50 -1.23 -30.95
N PRO A 154 2.84 -1.26 -30.92
CA PRO A 154 3.54 -1.49 -29.67
C PRO A 154 3.39 -0.26 -28.76
N VAL A 155 2.97 -0.50 -27.51
CA VAL A 155 2.76 0.55 -26.48
C VAL A 155 4.04 1.36 -26.23
N TYR A 156 5.21 0.76 -26.49
CA TYR A 156 6.53 1.36 -26.41
C TYR A 156 7.38 0.95 -27.60
N ARG A 157 8.51 1.62 -27.85
CA ARG A 157 9.51 1.15 -28.82
C ARG A 157 10.59 0.37 -28.10
N GLU A 158 10.98 -0.80 -28.60
CA GLU A 158 12.03 -1.62 -27.99
C GLU A 158 13.39 -0.90 -27.87
N THR A 159 13.63 0.09 -28.75
CA THR A 159 14.83 0.92 -28.74
C THR A 159 14.83 2.01 -27.66
N GLN A 160 13.69 2.28 -27.02
CA GLN A 160 13.62 3.24 -25.91
C GLN A 160 14.29 2.64 -24.65
N PRO A 161 14.86 3.50 -23.78
CA PRO A 161 15.33 3.07 -22.47
C PRO A 161 14.25 2.28 -21.72
N PHE A 162 14.65 1.23 -21.00
CA PHE A 162 13.70 0.32 -20.33
C PHE A 162 12.67 1.06 -19.46
N ILE A 163 13.09 2.08 -18.71
CA ILE A 163 12.19 2.86 -17.85
C ILE A 163 11.11 3.64 -18.65
N GLU A 164 11.40 4.06 -19.87
CA GLU A 164 10.42 4.71 -20.76
C GLU A 164 9.40 3.70 -21.26
N GLN A 165 9.82 2.45 -21.50
CA GLN A 165 8.88 1.35 -21.80
C GLN A 165 7.93 1.11 -20.62
N VAL A 166 8.46 1.10 -19.39
CA VAL A 166 7.68 0.97 -18.16
C VAL A 166 6.68 2.12 -18.00
N ARG A 167 7.13 3.37 -18.24
CA ARG A 167 6.26 4.55 -18.20
C ARG A 167 5.08 4.40 -19.15
N ALA A 168 5.35 4.05 -20.41
CA ALA A 168 4.31 3.87 -21.42
C ALA A 168 3.31 2.76 -21.04
N VAL A 169 3.82 1.61 -20.55
CA VAL A 169 2.98 0.50 -20.10
C VAL A 169 2.14 0.88 -18.88
N ALA A 170 2.70 1.61 -17.90
CA ALA A 170 1.98 2.03 -16.71
C ALA A 170 0.86 3.03 -17.03
N GLN A 171 1.14 4.03 -17.88
CA GLN A 171 0.16 5.05 -18.30
C GLN A 171 -0.98 4.43 -19.12
N ALA A 172 -0.64 3.56 -20.07
CA ALA A 172 -1.63 2.78 -20.79
C ALA A 172 -2.47 1.99 -19.78
N TYR A 173 -1.82 1.17 -18.94
CA TYR A 173 -2.51 0.29 -18.00
C TYR A 173 -3.54 1.01 -17.14
N VAL A 174 -3.17 2.12 -16.50
CA VAL A 174 -4.08 2.94 -15.69
C VAL A 174 -5.31 3.39 -16.48
N SER A 175 -5.14 3.70 -17.77
CA SER A 175 -6.22 4.14 -18.66
C SER A 175 -7.17 3.01 -19.09
N SER A 176 -6.75 1.72 -19.00
CA SER A 176 -7.64 0.56 -19.29
C SER A 176 -8.40 0.04 -18.10
N LEU A 177 -8.05 0.47 -16.89
CA LEU A 177 -8.62 -0.12 -15.70
C LEU A 177 -10.14 0.02 -15.75
N PRO A 178 -10.88 -1.10 -15.62
CA PRO A 178 -12.33 -1.03 -15.59
C PRO A 178 -12.77 -0.34 -14.30
N ASP A 179 -14.01 0.10 -14.27
CA ASP A 179 -14.65 0.42 -13.01
C ASP A 179 -14.80 -0.87 -12.20
N PHE A 180 -14.34 -0.84 -10.95
CA PHE A 180 -14.36 -2.01 -10.07
C PHE A 180 -14.71 -1.64 -8.64
N THR A 181 -15.14 -2.65 -7.91
CA THR A 181 -15.29 -2.61 -6.45
C THR A 181 -14.33 -3.59 -5.80
N VAL A 182 -13.92 -3.29 -4.57
CA VAL A 182 -13.05 -4.15 -3.78
C VAL A 182 -13.30 -3.95 -2.28
N ARG A 183 -13.05 -5.00 -1.49
CA ARG A 183 -13.04 -4.94 -0.04
C ARG A 183 -11.61 -4.86 0.45
N GLN A 184 -11.29 -3.76 1.12
CA GLN A 184 -10.06 -3.65 1.91
C GLN A 184 -10.30 -4.16 3.32
N ARG A 185 -9.38 -4.98 3.79
CA ARG A 185 -9.27 -5.39 5.18
C ARG A 185 -8.02 -4.76 5.76
N VAL A 186 -8.17 -3.99 6.83
CA VAL A 186 -7.08 -3.23 7.45
C VAL A 186 -6.87 -3.72 8.87
N GLN A 187 -5.67 -4.18 9.17
CA GLN A 187 -5.21 -4.38 10.54
C GLN A 187 -4.33 -3.22 10.94
N ARG A 188 -4.74 -2.50 11.99
CA ARG A 188 -3.99 -1.34 12.47
C ARG A 188 -3.20 -1.72 13.69
N TYR A 189 -1.88 -1.64 13.55
CA TYR A 189 -0.92 -1.85 14.60
C TYR A 189 -0.35 -0.52 15.07
N TYR A 190 0.14 -0.50 16.29
CA TYR A 190 0.97 0.59 16.79
C TYR A 190 2.11 0.05 17.62
N ARG A 191 3.19 0.82 17.69
CA ARG A 191 4.29 0.55 18.62
C ARG A 191 4.90 1.86 19.11
N VAL A 192 5.36 1.85 20.35
CA VAL A 192 6.36 2.82 20.80
C VAL A 192 7.74 2.28 20.43
N ALA A 193 8.67 3.13 20.03
CA ALA A 193 10.04 2.71 19.74
C ALA A 193 10.62 1.80 20.86
N GLY A 194 11.20 0.66 20.47
CA GLY A 194 11.74 -0.34 21.39
C GLY A 194 10.71 -1.26 22.06
N ARG A 195 9.42 -1.13 21.73
CA ARG A 195 8.34 -2.03 22.20
C ARG A 195 7.81 -2.90 21.05
N PRO A 196 7.25 -4.09 21.36
CA PRO A 196 6.58 -4.92 20.36
C PRO A 196 5.40 -4.20 19.73
N TRP A 197 5.02 -4.61 18.51
CA TRP A 197 3.77 -4.17 17.92
C TRP A 197 2.58 -4.66 18.74
N GLN A 198 1.56 -3.83 18.81
CA GLN A 198 0.28 -4.16 19.41
C GLN A 198 -0.81 -3.97 18.37
N LEU A 199 -1.73 -4.94 18.27
CA LEU A 199 -2.90 -4.79 17.44
C LEU A 199 -3.83 -3.76 18.09
N GLY A 200 -4.19 -2.73 17.35
CA GLY A 200 -5.18 -1.73 17.74
C GLY A 200 -6.58 -2.18 17.41
N ASP A 201 -6.89 -2.31 16.12
CA ASP A 201 -8.21 -2.71 15.65
C ASP A 201 -8.18 -3.25 14.20
N TYR A 202 -9.38 -3.61 13.73
CA TYR A 202 -9.64 -4.08 12.38
C TYR A 202 -10.70 -3.22 11.70
N LEU A 203 -10.47 -2.85 10.44
CA LEU A 203 -11.45 -2.17 9.60
C LEU A 203 -11.74 -3.01 8.34
N GLU A 204 -13.00 -3.00 7.90
CA GLU A 204 -13.36 -3.44 6.55
C GLU A 204 -13.98 -2.27 5.78
N ILE A 205 -13.35 -1.92 4.66
CA ILE A 205 -13.69 -0.75 3.84
C ILE A 205 -14.10 -1.23 2.45
N ALA A 206 -15.25 -0.76 1.96
CA ALA A 206 -15.59 -0.89 0.54
C ALA A 206 -14.92 0.23 -0.24
N ILE A 207 -14.33 -0.11 -1.38
CA ILE A 207 -13.84 0.86 -2.35
C ILE A 207 -14.58 0.65 -3.66
N ALA A 208 -15.07 1.74 -4.22
CA ALA A 208 -15.48 1.83 -5.62
C ALA A 208 -14.47 2.72 -6.35
N TYR A 209 -13.92 2.23 -7.46
CA TYR A 209 -13.01 2.97 -8.33
C TYR A 209 -13.66 3.22 -9.68
N SER A 210 -13.54 4.44 -10.20
CA SER A 210 -13.71 4.74 -11.63
C SER A 210 -12.65 5.69 -12.14
N ALA A 211 -12.35 5.61 -13.44
CA ALA A 211 -11.35 6.47 -14.07
C ALA A 211 -11.72 7.98 -13.97
N GLU A 212 -13.01 8.30 -14.01
CA GLU A 212 -13.51 9.68 -13.97
C GLU A 212 -13.60 10.25 -12.55
N LYS A 213 -14.07 9.45 -11.58
CA LYS A 213 -14.42 9.93 -10.23
C LYS A 213 -13.37 9.55 -9.18
N GLY A 214 -12.38 8.74 -9.53
CA GLY A 214 -11.37 8.24 -8.61
C GLY A 214 -11.95 7.21 -7.64
N GLU A 215 -11.42 7.21 -6.42
CA GLU A 215 -11.76 6.25 -5.37
C GLU A 215 -12.81 6.81 -4.41
N LYS A 216 -13.90 6.08 -4.19
CA LYS A 216 -14.86 6.33 -3.12
C LYS A 216 -14.72 5.24 -2.06
N LEU A 217 -14.48 5.63 -0.82
CA LEU A 217 -14.30 4.74 0.33
C LEU A 217 -15.54 4.79 1.23
N GLU A 218 -15.94 3.63 1.73
CA GLU A 218 -17.02 3.51 2.72
C GLU A 218 -16.61 2.50 3.79
N LEU A 219 -16.55 2.96 5.05
CA LEU A 219 -16.32 2.07 6.19
C LEU A 219 -17.56 1.20 6.38
N LYS A 220 -17.34 -0.11 6.51
CA LYS A 220 -18.43 -1.08 6.55
C LYS A 220 -18.42 -1.87 7.83
N LEU A 221 -17.23 -2.29 8.29
CA LEU A 221 -17.07 -2.97 9.58
C LEU A 221 -15.96 -2.31 10.39
N HIS A 222 -16.18 -2.17 11.70
CA HIS A 222 -15.14 -1.89 12.70
C HIS A 222 -15.12 -3.04 13.71
N ASN A 223 -13.97 -3.70 13.86
CA ASN A 223 -13.81 -4.89 14.70
C ASN A 223 -14.85 -6.00 14.42
N GLY A 224 -15.19 -6.20 13.14
CA GLY A 224 -16.14 -7.22 12.70
C GLY A 224 -17.61 -6.85 12.90
N VAL A 225 -17.91 -5.66 13.43
CA VAL A 225 -19.27 -5.17 13.64
C VAL A 225 -19.61 -4.09 12.62
N SER A 226 -20.81 -4.14 12.05
CA SER A 226 -21.31 -3.11 11.14
C SER A 226 -21.40 -1.77 11.86
N THR A 227 -21.06 -0.69 11.16
CA THR A 227 -21.03 0.67 11.73
C THR A 227 -21.59 1.68 10.74
N SER A 228 -22.21 2.73 11.26
CA SER A 228 -22.62 3.91 10.50
C SER A 228 -21.59 5.04 10.55
N LEU A 229 -20.49 4.84 11.28
CA LEU A 229 -19.41 5.84 11.39
C LEU A 229 -18.71 6.02 10.05
N GLY A 230 -18.35 7.27 9.74
CA GLY A 230 -17.40 7.62 8.72
C GLY A 230 -16.00 7.09 9.03
N LEU A 231 -15.19 6.90 7.99
CA LEU A 231 -13.80 6.45 8.13
C LEU A 231 -12.94 7.45 8.92
N ASP A 232 -13.28 8.74 8.86
CA ASP A 232 -12.64 9.81 9.62
C ASP A 232 -13.08 9.86 11.10
N GLU A 233 -14.28 9.34 11.41
CA GLU A 233 -14.83 9.33 12.77
C GLU A 233 -14.18 8.24 13.65
N VAL A 234 -13.70 7.13 13.05
CA VAL A 234 -12.98 6.07 13.80
C VAL A 234 -11.55 6.45 14.18
N GLY A 235 -11.06 7.61 13.72
CA GLY A 235 -9.70 8.11 13.98
C GLY A 235 -8.60 7.17 13.49
N GLY A 236 -7.35 7.40 13.92
CA GLY A 236 -6.20 6.56 13.60
C GLY A 236 -5.70 6.69 12.15
N LEU A 237 -4.69 5.91 11.77
CA LEU A 237 -4.09 5.98 10.44
C LEU A 237 -5.07 5.57 9.35
N THR A 238 -5.25 6.43 8.36
CA THR A 238 -6.00 6.15 7.12
C THR A 238 -5.16 6.55 5.91
N SER A 239 -5.44 5.94 4.76
CA SER A 239 -4.71 6.17 3.52
C SER A 239 -5.62 5.89 2.32
N THR A 240 -5.44 6.62 1.23
CA THR A 240 -6.13 6.40 -0.05
C THR A 240 -5.12 6.48 -1.20
N GLY A 241 -5.52 6.11 -2.42
CA GLY A 241 -4.69 6.27 -3.61
C GLY A 241 -3.66 5.16 -3.84
N GLN A 242 -3.76 4.03 -3.13
CA GLN A 242 -2.86 2.87 -3.32
C GLN A 242 -3.09 2.14 -4.67
N PHE A 243 -4.05 2.55 -5.49
CA PHE A 243 -4.36 1.93 -6.78
C PHE A 243 -3.76 2.74 -7.94
N ALA A 244 -4.61 3.27 -8.82
CA ALA A 244 -4.22 4.01 -10.01
C ALA A 244 -3.57 5.35 -9.67
N GLY A 245 -3.98 6.00 -8.57
CA GLY A 245 -3.52 7.34 -8.21
C GLY A 245 -2.00 7.41 -8.04
N LEU A 246 -1.40 6.43 -7.38
CA LEU A 246 0.04 6.36 -7.15
C LEU A 246 0.83 6.15 -8.44
N LEU A 247 0.42 5.18 -9.27
CA LEU A 247 1.07 4.91 -10.56
C LEU A 247 0.93 6.11 -11.51
N LYS A 248 -0.27 6.70 -11.58
CA LYS A 248 -0.52 7.91 -12.37
C LYS A 248 0.39 9.04 -11.92
N SER A 249 0.48 9.29 -10.62
CA SER A 249 1.29 10.40 -10.08
C SER A 249 2.79 10.19 -10.34
N LEU A 250 3.29 8.96 -10.25
CA LEU A 250 4.70 8.64 -10.46
C LEU A 250 5.15 8.81 -11.93
N PHE A 251 4.25 8.57 -12.89
CA PHE A 251 4.56 8.65 -14.31
C PHE A 251 3.94 9.86 -15.01
N ASP A 252 3.32 10.77 -14.26
CA ASP A 252 2.85 12.06 -14.77
C ASP A 252 4.06 12.93 -15.12
N GLU A 253 4.07 13.56 -16.29
CA GLU A 253 5.18 14.41 -16.72
C GLU A 253 5.43 15.58 -15.75
N THR A 254 4.37 16.09 -15.12
CA THR A 254 4.47 17.20 -14.15
C THR A 254 5.13 16.78 -12.84
N SER A 255 5.28 15.48 -12.56
CA SER A 255 5.99 14.97 -11.40
C SER A 255 7.52 15.14 -11.48
N GLN A 256 8.07 15.33 -12.69
CA GLN A 256 9.51 15.40 -12.94
C GLN A 256 10.28 14.25 -12.26
N THR A 257 9.67 13.06 -12.20
CA THR A 257 10.24 11.92 -11.49
C THR A 257 11.57 11.52 -12.10
N THR A 258 12.60 11.46 -11.27
CA THR A 258 13.91 10.93 -11.67
C THR A 258 13.98 9.44 -11.35
N PHE A 259 14.53 8.64 -12.26
CA PHE A 259 14.71 7.20 -12.08
C PHE A 259 16.17 6.82 -12.21
N ARG A 260 16.61 5.91 -11.35
CA ARG A 260 17.95 5.32 -11.40
C ARG A 260 17.83 3.81 -11.34
N ASP A 261 18.55 3.13 -12.22
CA ASP A 261 18.68 1.68 -12.13
C ASP A 261 19.27 1.27 -10.77
N ALA A 262 18.61 0.33 -10.10
CA ALA A 262 19.01 -0.24 -8.83
C ALA A 262 19.31 -1.75 -8.93
N GLY A 263 19.44 -2.27 -10.15
CA GLY A 263 19.77 -3.65 -10.46
C GLY A 263 18.57 -4.59 -10.39
N THR A 264 18.84 -5.88 -10.26
CA THR A 264 17.81 -6.93 -10.25
C THR A 264 17.65 -7.55 -8.88
N THR A 265 16.43 -7.92 -8.51
CA THR A 265 16.15 -8.66 -7.28
C THR A 265 15.12 -9.75 -7.51
N ASN A 266 15.07 -10.72 -6.59
CA ASN A 266 13.99 -11.70 -6.54
C ASN A 266 12.84 -11.17 -5.67
N PHE A 267 11.62 -11.15 -6.22
CA PHE A 267 10.39 -10.79 -5.51
C PHE A 267 9.39 -11.94 -5.64
N TYR A 268 9.18 -12.67 -4.53
CA TYR A 268 8.38 -13.90 -4.49
C TYR A 268 8.74 -14.95 -5.57
N GLY A 269 10.01 -15.13 -5.87
CA GLY A 269 10.47 -16.07 -6.90
C GLY A 269 10.52 -15.47 -8.30
N ARG A 270 9.97 -14.27 -8.54
CA ARG A 270 10.07 -13.55 -9.81
C ARG A 270 11.32 -12.66 -9.82
N THR A 271 12.12 -12.74 -10.88
CA THR A 271 13.20 -11.77 -11.10
C THR A 271 12.60 -10.44 -11.56
N CYS A 272 12.91 -9.36 -10.86
CA CYS A 272 12.45 -8.01 -11.17
C CYS A 272 13.63 -7.09 -11.44
N GLN A 273 13.49 -6.21 -12.43
CA GLN A 273 14.33 -5.02 -12.55
C GLN A 273 13.86 -3.99 -11.53
N VAL A 274 14.77 -3.39 -10.77
CA VAL A 274 14.45 -2.41 -9.74
C VAL A 274 14.92 -1.03 -10.19
N PHE A 275 14.04 -0.03 -10.07
CA PHE A 275 14.43 1.37 -10.22
C PHE A 275 14.19 2.09 -8.92
N ALA A 276 15.21 2.80 -8.43
CA ALA A 276 15.02 3.84 -7.43
C ALA A 276 14.43 5.08 -8.10
N TYR A 277 13.57 5.80 -7.41
CA TYR A 277 12.97 7.02 -7.92
C TYR A 277 12.91 8.13 -6.87
N VAL A 278 12.83 9.37 -7.33
CA VAL A 278 12.61 10.56 -6.49
C VAL A 278 11.63 11.51 -7.19
N VAL A 279 10.66 11.99 -6.43
CA VAL A 279 9.75 13.10 -6.74
C VAL A 279 10.00 14.19 -5.72
N GLU A 280 10.59 15.30 -6.17
CA GLU A 280 10.90 16.44 -5.30
C GLU A 280 9.62 17.11 -4.80
N THR A 281 9.68 17.72 -3.61
CA THR A 281 8.54 18.41 -2.98
C THR A 281 7.89 19.44 -3.92
N ALA A 282 8.68 20.12 -4.76
CA ALA A 282 8.22 21.11 -5.73
C ALA A 282 7.30 20.55 -6.82
N TYR A 283 7.38 19.25 -7.12
CA TYR A 283 6.59 18.55 -8.13
C TYR A 283 5.63 17.52 -7.54
N SER A 284 5.69 17.33 -6.21
CA SER A 284 4.87 16.38 -5.50
C SER A 284 3.45 16.92 -5.27
N ARG A 285 2.48 16.01 -5.34
CA ARG A 285 1.11 16.23 -4.88
C ARG A 285 0.78 15.43 -3.62
N GLN A 286 1.77 14.73 -3.05
CA GLN A 286 1.55 13.91 -1.87
C GLN A 286 1.28 14.79 -0.66
N THR A 287 0.06 14.71 -0.14
CA THR A 287 -0.34 15.41 1.07
C THR A 287 -0.24 14.49 2.27
N LEU A 288 0.41 14.95 3.33
CA LEU A 288 0.31 14.38 4.67
C LEU A 288 -0.50 15.33 5.54
N GLN A 289 -1.38 14.78 6.38
CA GLN A 289 -2.18 15.54 7.31
C GLN A 289 -2.18 14.86 8.68
N VAL A 290 -2.12 15.64 9.75
CA VAL A 290 -2.30 15.21 11.14
C VAL A 290 -3.09 16.30 11.88
N GLY A 291 -4.33 16.00 12.26
CA GLY A 291 -5.26 16.98 12.79
C GLY A 291 -5.47 18.12 11.80
N LYS A 292 -5.10 19.33 12.24
CA LYS A 292 -5.14 20.54 11.41
C LYS A 292 -3.82 20.80 10.67
N ALA A 293 -2.73 20.12 11.04
CA ALA A 293 -1.44 20.28 10.36
C ALA A 293 -1.49 19.54 9.03
N ARG A 294 -1.06 20.19 7.95
CA ARG A 294 -1.02 19.64 6.61
C ARG A 294 0.28 20.09 5.92
N THR A 295 0.93 19.18 5.21
CA THR A 295 2.10 19.49 4.39
C THR A 295 2.04 18.72 3.08
N ILE A 296 2.70 19.27 2.06
CA ILE A 296 3.12 18.51 0.88
C ILE A 296 4.52 17.99 1.17
N ALA A 297 4.81 16.75 0.79
CA ALA A 297 6.11 16.13 0.98
C ALA A 297 6.65 15.63 -0.37
N GLY A 298 7.95 15.79 -0.60
CA GLY A 298 8.65 15.00 -1.59
C GLY A 298 8.60 13.53 -1.21
N TYR A 299 8.71 12.63 -2.18
CA TYR A 299 8.80 11.21 -1.91
C TYR A 299 9.76 10.50 -2.83
N ARG A 300 10.39 9.47 -2.28
CA ARG A 300 11.35 8.65 -2.98
C ARG A 300 11.05 7.19 -2.73
N GLY A 301 11.56 6.33 -3.59
CA GLY A 301 11.08 4.96 -3.57
C GLY A 301 11.84 4.00 -4.43
N ARG A 302 11.29 2.78 -4.49
CA ARG A 302 11.69 1.74 -5.43
C ARG A 302 10.45 1.19 -6.12
N ILE A 303 10.55 1.01 -7.43
CA ILE A 303 9.62 0.20 -8.21
C ILE A 303 10.28 -1.10 -8.61
N PHE A 304 9.53 -2.18 -8.54
CA PHE A 304 9.94 -3.51 -8.94
C PHE A 304 9.16 -3.85 -10.19
N VAL A 305 9.87 -4.01 -11.29
CA VAL A 305 9.31 -4.18 -12.62
C VAL A 305 9.56 -5.60 -13.08
N ASP A 306 8.51 -6.24 -13.55
CA ASP A 306 8.62 -7.50 -14.28
C ASP A 306 9.26 -7.24 -15.66
N PRO A 307 10.44 -7.80 -15.96
CA PRO A 307 11.13 -7.56 -17.21
C PRO A 307 10.37 -8.07 -18.45
N GLU A 308 9.51 -9.08 -18.30
CA GLU A 308 8.74 -9.64 -19.42
C GLU A 308 7.56 -8.73 -19.78
N THR A 309 6.84 -8.23 -18.78
CA THR A 309 5.60 -7.49 -19.00
C THR A 309 5.75 -5.98 -18.87
N ARG A 310 6.89 -5.50 -18.37
CA ARG A 310 7.18 -4.09 -18.03
C ARG A 310 6.19 -3.52 -17.01
N ARG A 311 5.44 -4.39 -16.31
CA ARG A 311 4.48 -4.00 -15.28
C ARG A 311 5.17 -3.91 -13.91
N ILE A 312 4.67 -2.99 -13.09
CA ILE A 312 5.14 -2.81 -11.72
C ILE A 312 4.40 -3.80 -10.82
N VAL A 313 5.16 -4.65 -10.14
CA VAL A 313 4.63 -5.67 -9.21
C VAL A 313 4.76 -5.27 -7.75
N ARG A 314 5.59 -4.26 -7.46
CA ARG A 314 5.73 -3.66 -6.13
C ARG A 314 6.21 -2.21 -6.26
N LEU A 315 5.64 -1.34 -5.42
CA LEU A 315 6.05 0.05 -5.29
C LEU A 315 6.27 0.37 -3.81
N GLU A 316 7.42 0.93 -3.49
CA GLU A 316 7.80 1.41 -2.17
C GLU A 316 8.00 2.92 -2.21
N SER A 317 7.48 3.63 -1.22
CA SER A 317 7.52 5.09 -1.13
C SER A 317 7.83 5.52 0.30
N GLU A 318 8.74 6.46 0.47
CA GLU A 318 9.10 7.14 1.71
C GLU A 318 8.97 8.64 1.47
N SER A 319 8.26 9.34 2.34
CA SER A 319 8.15 10.80 2.28
C SER A 319 9.39 11.44 2.92
N PHE A 320 9.94 12.46 2.28
CA PHE A 320 11.06 13.24 2.78
C PHE A 320 10.72 14.74 2.73
N ASP A 321 11.67 15.58 3.19
CA ASP A 321 11.50 17.05 3.23
C ASP A 321 10.25 17.48 4.04
N LEU A 322 10.03 16.78 5.15
CA LEU A 322 8.97 17.10 6.09
C LEU A 322 9.38 18.32 6.93
N PRO A 323 8.52 19.35 7.06
CA PRO A 323 8.82 20.50 7.90
C PRO A 323 9.21 20.09 9.33
N PRO A 324 10.21 20.73 9.96
CA PRO A 324 10.68 20.35 11.29
C PRO A 324 9.61 20.41 12.38
N ASP A 325 8.62 21.30 12.22
CA ASP A 325 7.47 21.49 13.09
C ASP A 325 6.28 20.57 12.75
N PHE A 326 6.36 19.83 11.63
CA PHE A 326 5.33 18.85 11.28
C PHE A 326 5.37 17.65 12.25
N PRO A 327 4.21 17.17 12.76
CA PRO A 327 4.16 16.11 13.76
C PRO A 327 4.74 14.77 13.30
N VAL A 328 4.81 14.52 12.00
CA VAL A 328 5.33 13.26 11.45
C VAL A 328 6.83 13.37 11.23
N SER A 329 7.56 12.35 11.65
CA SER A 329 9.00 12.19 11.39
C SER A 329 9.33 11.22 10.26
N GLU A 330 8.44 10.27 9.98
CA GLU A 330 8.62 9.25 8.96
C GLU A 330 7.24 8.86 8.40
N ALA A 331 7.15 8.72 7.08
CA ALA A 331 5.96 8.25 6.39
C ALA A 331 6.35 7.30 5.27
N VAL A 332 5.94 6.03 5.39
CA VAL A 332 6.28 4.96 4.44
C VAL A 332 5.01 4.32 3.90
N SER A 333 4.99 4.04 2.60
CA SER A 333 3.95 3.24 1.97
C SER A 333 4.56 2.19 1.05
N ILE A 334 3.97 1.00 1.04
CA ILE A 334 4.35 -0.07 0.14
C ILE A 334 3.07 -0.67 -0.43
N VAL A 335 3.05 -0.89 -1.73
CA VAL A 335 1.95 -1.54 -2.43
C VAL A 335 2.52 -2.71 -3.22
N GLU A 336 1.86 -3.86 -3.12
CA GLU A 336 2.18 -5.06 -3.89
C GLU A 336 1.01 -5.37 -4.80
N PHE A 337 1.32 -5.62 -6.07
CA PHE A 337 0.34 -5.91 -7.11
C PHE A 337 0.38 -7.39 -7.48
N GLY A 338 -0.80 -7.98 -7.61
CA GLY A 338 -0.98 -9.38 -7.98
C GLY A 338 -2.11 -9.53 -8.97
N TRP A 339 -2.16 -10.68 -9.63
CA TRP A 339 -3.18 -10.96 -10.62
C TRP A 339 -4.51 -11.27 -9.95
N VAL A 340 -5.55 -10.54 -10.36
CA VAL A 340 -6.93 -10.72 -9.89
C VAL A 340 -7.88 -10.66 -11.07
N THR A 341 -8.91 -11.50 -11.06
CA THR A 341 -9.94 -11.48 -12.10
C THR A 341 -11.00 -10.45 -11.76
N VAL A 342 -11.32 -9.56 -12.71
CA VAL A 342 -12.42 -8.60 -12.63
C VAL A 342 -13.32 -8.79 -13.85
N GLY A 343 -14.54 -9.27 -13.61
CA GLY A 343 -15.43 -9.68 -14.70
C GLY A 343 -14.81 -10.84 -15.49
N GLU A 344 -14.47 -10.61 -16.76
CA GLU A 344 -13.95 -11.65 -17.64
C GLU A 344 -12.43 -11.57 -17.86
N ASN A 345 -11.75 -10.53 -17.37
CA ASN A 345 -10.33 -10.28 -17.61
C ASN A 345 -9.52 -10.31 -16.31
N ASP A 346 -8.24 -10.67 -16.41
CA ASP A 346 -7.30 -10.62 -15.28
C ASP A 346 -6.55 -9.29 -15.28
N TYR A 347 -6.50 -8.60 -14.14
CA TYR A 347 -5.81 -7.33 -13.96
C TYR A 347 -4.74 -7.46 -12.89
N LEU A 348 -3.64 -6.73 -13.03
CA LEU A 348 -2.60 -6.62 -12.02
C LEU A 348 -2.96 -5.50 -11.03
N LEU A 349 -3.75 -5.81 -10.01
CA LEU A 349 -4.28 -4.86 -9.03
C LEU A 349 -3.60 -5.01 -7.65
N PRO A 350 -3.70 -4.02 -6.75
CA PRO A 350 -3.19 -4.14 -5.39
C PRO A 350 -3.75 -5.39 -4.69
N VAL A 351 -2.88 -6.24 -4.15
CA VAL A 351 -3.28 -7.41 -3.34
C VAL A 351 -2.91 -7.21 -1.87
N ALA A 352 -1.90 -6.37 -1.61
CA ALA A 352 -1.58 -5.90 -0.28
C ALA A 352 -0.97 -4.51 -0.30
N ALA A 353 -1.17 -3.77 0.79
CA ALA A 353 -0.51 -2.50 1.01
C ALA A 353 -0.12 -2.35 2.49
N ARG A 354 0.90 -1.53 2.73
CA ARG A 354 1.35 -1.14 4.06
C ARG A 354 1.51 0.35 4.09
N VAL A 355 1.07 0.96 5.17
CA VAL A 355 1.29 2.38 5.41
C VAL A 355 1.71 2.55 6.84
N ALA A 356 2.84 3.23 7.07
CA ALA A 356 3.34 3.51 8.39
C ALA A 356 3.60 5.01 8.54
N LEU A 357 3.21 5.58 9.68
CA LEU A 357 3.56 6.93 10.09
C LEU A 357 4.19 6.87 11.49
N THR A 358 5.33 7.54 11.67
CA THR A 358 5.97 7.69 12.97
C THR A 358 5.81 9.12 13.48
N ASP A 359 5.11 9.27 14.59
CA ASP A 359 5.01 10.53 15.32
C ASP A 359 6.39 10.96 15.83
N ARG A 360 6.71 12.24 15.64
CA ARG A 360 8.01 12.83 15.96
C ARG A 360 8.23 12.93 17.47
N LYS A 361 7.20 13.31 18.23
CA LYS A 361 7.31 13.65 19.65
C LYS A 361 7.28 12.40 20.53
N ASP A 362 6.24 11.60 20.37
CA ASP A 362 5.97 10.42 21.20
C ASP A 362 6.67 9.17 20.67
N ARG A 363 7.26 9.24 19.46
CA ARG A 363 7.95 8.13 18.79
C ARG A 363 7.06 6.89 18.65
N ILE A 364 5.77 7.16 18.45
CA ILE A 364 4.75 6.15 18.19
C ILE A 364 4.67 5.93 16.69
N THR A 365 4.88 4.71 16.23
CA THR A 365 4.60 4.32 14.85
C THR A 365 3.23 3.68 14.78
N SER A 366 2.34 4.21 13.94
CA SER A 366 1.12 3.54 13.49
C SER A 366 1.41 2.82 12.18
N LEU A 367 0.92 1.59 12.04
CA LEU A 367 1.08 0.75 10.85
C LEU A 367 -0.27 0.17 10.44
N ASN A 368 -0.67 0.42 9.20
CA ASN A 368 -1.78 -0.27 8.57
C ASN A 368 -1.22 -1.39 7.70
N CYS A 369 -1.64 -2.63 7.96
CA CYS A 369 -1.48 -3.76 7.06
C CYS A 369 -2.80 -3.99 6.34
N ILE A 370 -2.80 -3.82 5.03
CA ILE A 370 -4.00 -3.82 4.19
C ILE A 370 -3.95 -5.02 3.26
N THR A 371 -5.03 -5.80 3.22
CA THR A 371 -5.27 -6.80 2.17
C THR A 371 -6.49 -6.44 1.33
N PHE A 372 -6.42 -6.74 0.04
CA PHE A 372 -7.48 -6.45 -0.91
C PHE A 372 -8.12 -7.76 -1.33
N GLN A 373 -9.44 -7.86 -1.17
CA GLN A 373 -10.18 -9.08 -1.44
C GLN A 373 -11.49 -8.75 -2.14
N LYS A 374 -12.08 -9.76 -2.79
CA LYS A 374 -13.39 -9.67 -3.44
C LYS A 374 -13.45 -8.53 -4.46
N TYR A 375 -12.48 -8.50 -5.36
CA TYR A 375 -12.56 -7.66 -6.55
C TYR A 375 -13.79 -8.05 -7.38
N GLY A 376 -14.52 -7.05 -7.87
CA GLY A 376 -15.70 -7.26 -8.70
C GLY A 376 -15.89 -6.11 -9.68
N LYS A 377 -16.50 -6.39 -10.83
CA LYS A 377 -16.84 -5.35 -11.80
C LYS A 377 -17.92 -4.43 -11.23
N PHE A 378 -17.85 -3.14 -11.52
CA PHE A 378 -18.94 -2.22 -11.21
C PHE A 378 -20.10 -2.49 -12.19
N GLU A 379 -21.14 -3.17 -11.72
CA GLU A 379 -22.40 -3.26 -12.44
C GLU A 379 -23.30 -2.13 -11.92
N THR A 380 -23.35 -1.02 -12.67
CA THR A 380 -24.33 0.01 -12.39
C THR A 380 -25.70 -0.54 -12.75
N THR A 381 -26.40 -1.19 -11.82
CA THR A 381 -27.86 -1.28 -11.93
C THR A 381 -28.39 0.12 -11.65
N VAL A 382 -28.55 0.92 -12.71
CA VAL A 382 -29.44 2.08 -12.65
C VAL A 382 -30.84 1.50 -12.50
N VAL A 383 -31.34 1.42 -11.27
CA VAL A 383 -32.78 1.30 -11.06
C VAL A 383 -33.32 2.70 -11.37
N VAL A 384 -33.82 2.87 -12.60
CA VAL A 384 -34.76 3.94 -12.92
C VAL A 384 -36.08 3.47 -12.30
N GLU A 385 -36.47 4.09 -11.19
CA GLU A 385 -37.86 4.05 -10.72
C GLU A 385 -38.73 4.97 -11.60
#